data_AF-A0A7Y0CJN9-F1
#
_entry.id   AF-A0A7Y0CJN9-F1
#
_cell.length_a   1.000
_cell.length_b   1.000
_cell.length_c   1.000
_cell.angle_alpha   90.00
_cell.angle_beta   90.00
_cell.angle_gamma   90.00
#
_symmetry.space_group_name_H-M   'P 1'
#
loop_
_entity.id
_entity.type
_entity.pdbx_description
1 polymer ?
#
loop_
_entity_poly.entity_id
_entity_poly.type
_entity_poly.pdbx_seq_one_letter_code
_entity_poly.pdbx_strand_id
1 'polypeptide(L)'
;MIYVYPLRFFKVPPSMPRIPENPLAELLRITSVFGMAAGIFLATATVGAQVLPVDSYQASSKTLSESGIVFRCTSQQLLELQPVVDAYLESLGVDLTLMSKQTGVQPDTLAYTLIGPSSISNTLDLIDHASSGLTDELVELPAARGEKTTVLTVSKKEIVYAMLQHGRTTLFIGPACDVQALKDHVGVRQNIVAWTESLAWKWPNGGSARWNKKYWKQGTPVKGPFLHEAVNDVFLNQEQYAMGCFAAIKLVMIQGILDYYRRIKKDPVTSTLIEARLLQGGEPLDDIEPGVMWNFEVNSTPQERARPGKLLGIQYGVPADNFIPGDWAYFLNTDPVTYGKIGYEGSNAVYLGRGKFNDFYNDHHHYYTYKEKLNEVYQWRNKVFSRRRDVARVKPLSAADFERLSKTPERGGIQLDLRGIPFMFGYQNLPQ
;
A
#
# COMPACT_ATOMS: atom_id res chain seq x y z
N MET A 1 -19.23 -26.37 -2.48
CA MET A 1 -18.74 -25.87 -1.19
C MET A 1 -17.28 -25.52 -1.37
N ILE A 2 -16.95 -24.26 -1.64
CA ILE A 2 -15.56 -23.76 -1.52
C ILE A 2 -15.68 -22.61 -0.54
N TYR A 3 -14.96 -22.76 0.56
CA TYR A 3 -14.80 -21.78 1.63
C TYR A 3 -14.27 -20.48 1.03
N VAL A 4 -14.82 -19.35 1.44
CA VAL A 4 -14.04 -18.12 1.44
C VAL A 4 -12.83 -18.43 2.29
N TYR A 5 -11.67 -18.57 1.67
CA TYR A 5 -10.42 -18.79 2.39
C TYR A 5 -10.28 -17.66 3.41
N PRO A 6 -10.22 -17.94 4.72
CA PRO A 6 -9.47 -17.04 5.58
C PRO A 6 -8.05 -17.02 5.01
N LEU A 7 -7.34 -15.90 5.17
CA LEU A 7 -5.87 -15.84 5.05
C LEU A 7 -5.28 -17.21 5.37
N ARG A 8 -4.65 -17.85 4.36
CA ARG A 8 -4.43 -19.31 4.25
C ARG A 8 -4.15 -19.99 5.60
N PHE A 9 -5.17 -20.51 6.27
CA PHE A 9 -5.03 -21.59 7.24
C PHE A 9 -5.37 -22.89 6.52
N PHE A 10 -4.35 -23.62 6.04
CA PHE A 10 -4.55 -24.97 5.51
C PHE A 10 -4.27 -26.03 6.58
N LYS A 11 -5.22 -26.97 6.68
CA LYS A 11 -5.11 -28.39 7.06
C LYS A 11 -4.43 -28.70 8.40
N VAL A 12 -5.26 -28.93 9.42
CA VAL A 12 -4.93 -29.89 10.49
C VAL A 12 -4.92 -31.30 9.86
N PRO A 13 -3.87 -32.13 10.04
CA PRO A 13 -3.89 -33.51 9.58
C PRO A 13 -4.90 -34.34 10.38
N PRO A 14 -5.56 -35.35 9.80
CA PRO A 14 -6.37 -36.26 10.57
C PRO A 14 -5.44 -37.14 11.43
N SER A 15 -5.83 -37.33 12.69
CA SER A 15 -5.18 -38.14 13.73
C SER A 15 -3.96 -37.52 14.42
N MET A 16 -4.20 -36.94 15.61
CA MET A 16 -3.28 -37.13 16.74
C MET A 16 -3.80 -38.29 17.58
N PRO A 17 -2.93 -39.19 18.07
CA PRO A 17 -3.29 -40.16 19.09
C PRO A 17 -3.57 -39.44 20.43
N ARG A 18 -4.43 -40.06 21.24
CA ARG A 18 -4.80 -39.57 22.58
C ARG A 18 -3.55 -39.35 23.43
N ILE A 19 -3.43 -38.16 24.01
CA ILE A 19 -2.52 -37.89 25.13
C ILE A 19 -3.14 -38.56 26.37
N PRO A 20 -2.41 -39.42 27.11
CA PRO A 20 -2.88 -39.93 28.38
C PRO A 20 -2.79 -38.87 29.46
N GLU A 21 -3.73 -38.95 30.40
CA GLU A 21 -3.77 -38.17 31.62
C GLU A 21 -2.49 -38.37 32.45
N ASN A 22 -2.04 -37.29 33.09
CA ASN A 22 -1.10 -37.21 34.23
C ASN A 22 0.33 -36.68 33.93
N PRO A 23 0.68 -35.44 34.35
CA PRO A 23 2.02 -34.90 34.23
C PRO A 23 2.74 -34.97 35.60
N LEU A 24 3.42 -36.07 35.89
CA LEU A 24 4.39 -36.16 36.99
C LEU A 24 5.34 -37.34 36.72
N ALA A 25 6.49 -37.05 36.09
CA ALA A 25 7.78 -37.75 36.18
C ALA A 25 8.52 -37.72 34.82
N GLU A 26 9.50 -36.82 34.67
CA GLU A 26 10.79 -37.15 34.05
C GLU A 26 11.78 -35.99 34.25
N LEU A 27 12.25 -35.87 35.48
CA LEU A 27 13.52 -35.24 35.83
C LEU A 27 14.44 -36.43 36.15
N LEU A 28 15.42 -36.72 35.29
CA LEU A 28 16.70 -37.43 35.53
C LEU A 28 17.10 -38.28 34.31
N ARG A 29 18.20 -37.87 33.69
CA ARG A 29 19.20 -38.60 32.85
C ARG A 29 19.63 -37.58 31.79
N ILE A 30 20.81 -36.99 31.87
CA ILE A 30 22.08 -37.61 31.48
C ILE A 30 23.23 -36.99 32.28
N THR A 31 24.04 -37.85 32.90
CA THR A 31 25.38 -37.57 33.45
C THR A 31 26.40 -38.45 32.73
N SER A 32 27.48 -37.85 32.22
CA SER A 32 28.84 -38.43 32.06
C SER A 32 29.75 -37.33 31.49
N VAL A 33 30.59 -36.65 32.28
CA VAL A 33 31.93 -37.03 32.78
C VAL A 33 33.04 -36.96 31.72
N PHE A 34 33.92 -35.94 31.85
CA PHE A 34 35.38 -35.87 31.64
C PHE A 34 35.74 -34.39 31.91
N GLY A 35 36.74 -33.93 32.66
CA GLY A 35 37.97 -34.48 33.24
C GLY A 35 39.00 -33.34 33.21
N MET A 36 39.53 -32.96 34.38
CA MET A 36 40.40 -31.79 34.62
C MET A 36 41.74 -31.79 33.87
N ALA A 37 42.29 -30.59 33.60
CA ALA A 37 43.71 -30.29 33.77
C ALA A 37 43.95 -28.78 33.94
N ALA A 38 44.79 -28.43 34.92
CA ALA A 38 45.22 -27.08 35.27
C ALA A 38 46.56 -26.71 34.61
N GLY A 39 46.86 -25.41 34.48
CA GLY A 39 48.24 -24.94 34.54
C GLY A 39 48.65 -23.74 33.68
N ILE A 40 49.07 -22.68 34.39
CA ILE A 40 50.27 -21.84 34.13
C ILE A 40 50.09 -20.47 33.44
N PHE A 41 50.57 -19.46 34.18
CA PHE A 41 50.83 -18.05 33.89
C PHE A 41 51.71 -17.80 32.65
N LEU A 42 51.49 -16.67 31.95
CA LEU A 42 52.55 -15.77 31.47
C LEU A 42 51.97 -14.42 30.99
N ALA A 43 52.86 -13.44 30.94
CA ALA A 43 52.63 -12.03 31.20
C ALA A 43 52.60 -11.13 29.94
N THR A 44 52.06 -9.92 30.14
CA THR A 44 52.43 -8.60 29.55
C THR A 44 52.50 -8.42 28.03
N ALA A 45 51.72 -7.45 27.53
CA ALA A 45 52.18 -6.17 26.94
C ALA A 45 51.30 -5.72 25.76
N THR A 46 50.65 -4.56 25.88
CA THR A 46 50.21 -3.72 24.74
C THR A 46 50.18 -2.27 25.25
N VAL A 47 51.28 -1.53 25.07
CA VAL A 47 51.50 -0.55 23.99
C VAL A 47 50.42 0.54 23.95
N GLY A 48 50.78 1.70 24.49
CA GLY A 48 50.05 2.95 24.30
C GLY A 48 50.26 3.48 22.88
N ALA A 49 49.17 3.94 22.27
CA ALA A 49 49.21 4.75 21.07
C ALA A 49 48.63 6.12 21.39
N GLN A 50 49.46 7.14 21.20
CA GLN A 50 49.12 8.56 21.33
C GLN A 50 48.10 8.94 20.25
N VAL A 51 47.06 9.65 20.68
CA VAL A 51 46.11 10.33 19.79
C VAL A 51 46.73 11.67 19.39
N LEU A 52 46.96 11.88 18.09
CA LEU A 52 47.13 13.20 17.49
C LEU A 52 45.88 13.51 16.65
N PRO A 53 45.40 14.77 16.64
CA PRO A 53 44.18 15.14 15.95
C PRO A 53 44.48 15.35 14.47
N VAL A 54 43.73 14.65 13.61
CA VAL A 54 43.68 14.98 12.18
C VAL A 54 42.46 15.87 11.98
N ASP A 55 42.70 17.18 12.02
CA ASP A 55 41.88 18.12 11.28
C ASP A 55 42.02 17.76 9.79
N SER A 56 40.98 17.17 9.23
CA SER A 56 40.77 17.17 7.79
C SER A 56 39.34 17.60 7.51
N TYR A 57 39.24 18.78 6.91
CA TYR A 57 38.05 19.31 6.27
C TYR A 57 37.51 18.28 5.27
N GLN A 58 36.51 17.50 5.67
CA GLN A 58 35.60 16.88 4.72
C GLN A 58 34.52 17.90 4.41
N ALA A 59 34.58 18.46 3.20
CA ALA A 59 33.42 19.05 2.56
C ALA A 59 32.30 18.00 2.61
N SER A 60 31.31 18.25 3.46
CA SER A 60 30.10 17.48 3.56
C SER A 60 29.47 17.42 2.17
N SER A 61 29.66 16.28 1.48
CA SER A 61 28.78 15.89 0.39
C SER A 61 27.42 15.71 1.06
N LYS A 62 26.60 16.75 1.01
CA LYS A 62 25.25 16.73 1.53
C LYS A 62 24.51 15.66 0.74
N THR A 63 24.48 14.43 1.27
CA THR A 63 23.75 13.32 0.70
C THR A 63 22.33 13.81 0.52
N LEU A 64 21.89 13.95 -0.73
CA LEU A 64 20.52 14.34 -1.00
C LEU A 64 19.63 13.35 -0.25
N SER A 65 18.85 13.86 0.70
CA SER A 65 17.67 13.12 1.16
C SER A 65 16.75 13.07 -0.05
N GLU A 66 16.86 12.00 -0.83
CA GLU A 66 16.08 11.84 -2.06
C GLU A 66 14.62 11.62 -1.69
N SER A 67 13.86 12.70 -1.56
CA SER A 67 12.41 12.67 -1.43
C SER A 67 11.78 13.38 -2.63
N GLY A 68 10.53 13.06 -2.90
CA GLY A 68 9.80 13.67 -4.00
C GLY A 68 9.82 12.81 -5.27
N ILE A 69 9.73 13.48 -6.42
CA ILE A 69 9.82 12.85 -7.74
C ILE A 69 11.30 12.85 -8.16
N VAL A 70 11.88 11.66 -8.37
CA VAL A 70 13.31 11.53 -8.68
C VAL A 70 13.50 10.72 -9.95
N PHE A 71 14.21 11.30 -10.91
CA PHE A 71 14.71 10.61 -12.09
C PHE A 71 16.20 10.29 -11.90
N ARG A 72 16.61 9.03 -12.13
CA ARG A 72 18.04 8.67 -12.22
C ARG A 72 18.33 8.05 -13.57
N CYS A 73 19.06 8.79 -14.39
CA CYS A 73 19.24 8.53 -15.82
C CYS A 73 20.62 8.98 -16.26
N THR A 74 20.94 8.89 -17.56
CA THR A 74 22.16 9.52 -18.07
C THR A 74 22.01 11.06 -18.06
N SER A 75 23.12 11.79 -17.87
CA SER A 75 23.07 13.26 -17.82
C SER A 75 22.43 13.87 -19.07
N GLN A 76 22.65 13.27 -20.25
CA GLN A 76 22.00 13.73 -21.50
C GLN A 76 20.48 13.56 -21.45
N GLN A 77 19.98 12.40 -20.98
CA GLN A 77 18.54 12.20 -20.81
C GLN A 77 17.95 13.19 -19.81
N LEU A 78 18.66 13.51 -18.72
CA LEU A 78 18.16 14.47 -17.72
C LEU A 78 18.04 15.88 -18.29
N LEU A 79 18.99 16.31 -19.12
CA LEU A 79 18.94 17.61 -19.80
C LEU A 79 17.73 17.74 -20.73
N GLU A 80 17.39 16.66 -21.45
CA GLU A 80 16.23 16.60 -22.34
C GLU A 80 14.91 16.46 -21.56
N LEU A 81 14.93 15.71 -20.45
CA LEU A 81 13.75 15.38 -19.66
C LEU A 81 13.26 16.55 -18.80
N GLN A 82 14.17 17.31 -18.19
CA GLN A 82 13.82 18.40 -17.29
C GLN A 82 12.81 19.40 -17.86
N PRO A 83 13.00 20.01 -19.05
CA PRO A 83 12.02 20.96 -19.59
C PRO A 83 10.65 20.30 -19.87
N VAL A 84 10.63 19.01 -20.20
CA VAL A 84 9.39 18.28 -20.49
C VAL A 84 8.63 17.93 -19.20
N VAL A 85 9.35 17.60 -18.12
CA VAL A 85 8.76 17.43 -16.78
C VAL A 85 8.22 18.76 -16.29
N ASP A 86 8.99 19.85 -16.36
CA ASP A 86 8.55 21.20 -15.98
C ASP A 86 7.23 21.57 -16.71
N ALA A 87 7.20 21.40 -18.04
CA ALA A 87 6.00 21.68 -18.84
C ALA A 87 4.80 20.80 -18.46
N TYR A 88 5.03 19.52 -18.10
CA TYR A 88 3.96 18.66 -17.62
C TYR A 88 3.41 19.14 -16.26
N LEU A 89 4.28 19.50 -15.31
CA LEU A 89 3.87 20.01 -14.01
C LEU A 89 3.06 21.32 -14.16
N GLU A 90 3.54 22.24 -15.00
CA GLU A 90 2.80 23.47 -15.34
C GLU A 90 1.44 23.19 -15.99
N SER A 91 1.36 22.19 -16.89
CA SER A 91 0.10 21.80 -17.53
C SER A 91 -0.95 21.28 -16.54
N LEU A 92 -0.54 20.80 -15.37
CA LEU A 92 -1.43 20.42 -14.26
C LEU A 92 -1.75 21.60 -13.33
N GLY A 93 -1.22 22.79 -13.60
CA GLY A 93 -1.33 23.97 -12.74
C GLY A 93 -0.52 23.86 -11.45
N VAL A 94 0.56 23.07 -11.44
CA VAL A 94 1.53 23.03 -10.33
C VAL A 94 2.36 24.31 -10.37
N ASP A 95 2.46 24.99 -9.23
CA ASP A 95 3.30 26.17 -9.09
C ASP A 95 4.76 25.76 -8.93
N LEU A 96 5.57 25.97 -9.97
CA LEU A 96 6.99 25.63 -9.95
C LEU A 96 7.79 26.42 -8.90
N THR A 97 7.28 27.55 -8.41
CA THR A 97 7.94 28.35 -7.38
C THR A 97 7.86 27.72 -5.99
N LEU A 98 6.95 26.76 -5.79
CA LEU A 98 6.81 26.00 -4.54
C LEU A 98 7.72 24.76 -4.50
N MET A 99 8.57 24.56 -5.52
CA MET A 99 9.42 23.38 -5.64
C MET A 99 10.91 23.72 -5.66
N SER A 100 11.69 22.84 -5.03
CA SER A 100 13.13 22.76 -5.24
C SER A 100 13.42 21.76 -6.35
N LYS A 101 14.23 22.19 -7.31
CA LYS A 101 14.83 21.34 -8.35
C LYS A 101 16.29 21.11 -8.00
N GLN A 102 16.71 19.86 -7.90
CA GLN A 102 18.09 19.49 -7.56
C GLN A 102 18.64 18.50 -8.57
N THR A 103 19.84 18.78 -9.07
CA THR A 103 20.57 17.90 -9.98
C THR A 103 21.79 17.30 -9.27
N GLY A 104 21.87 15.97 -9.21
CA GLY A 104 23.05 15.26 -8.72
C GLY A 104 23.93 14.79 -9.88
N VAL A 105 25.24 14.70 -9.65
CA VAL A 105 26.23 14.28 -10.67
C VAL A 105 26.70 12.82 -10.46
N GLN A 106 26.50 12.25 -9.26
CA GLN A 106 26.85 10.85 -8.96
C GLN A 106 25.95 10.28 -7.83
N PRO A 107 24.91 9.49 -8.15
CA PRO A 107 24.40 9.21 -9.49
C PRO A 107 23.85 10.47 -10.17
N ASP A 108 23.79 10.45 -11.50
CA ASP A 108 23.09 11.47 -12.29
C ASP A 108 21.60 11.46 -11.90
N THR A 109 21.16 12.53 -11.23
CA THR A 109 19.78 12.64 -10.73
C THR A 109 19.15 13.97 -11.07
N LEU A 110 17.84 13.95 -11.27
CA LEU A 110 16.98 15.12 -11.30
C LEU A 110 15.85 14.89 -10.30
N ALA A 111 15.85 15.67 -9.22
CA ALA A 111 14.88 15.57 -8.13
C ALA A 111 14.01 16.82 -8.04
N TYR A 112 12.71 16.60 -7.88
CA TYR A 112 11.70 17.60 -7.60
C TYR A 112 11.08 17.34 -6.24
N THR A 113 11.12 18.35 -5.37
CA THR A 113 10.55 18.27 -4.02
C THR A 113 9.88 19.59 -3.66
N LEU A 114 8.86 19.58 -2.81
CA LEU A 114 8.29 20.83 -2.28
C LEU A 114 9.32 21.58 -1.43
N ILE A 115 9.31 22.91 -1.49
CA ILE A 115 10.16 23.75 -0.64
C ILE A 115 9.64 23.65 0.79
N GLY A 116 10.50 23.20 1.70
CA GLY A 116 10.20 23.15 3.12
C GLY A 116 11.22 22.35 3.90
N PRO A 117 11.06 22.23 5.23
CA PRO A 117 11.85 21.34 6.04
C PRO A 117 11.60 19.87 5.64
N SER A 118 12.66 19.10 5.45
CA SER A 118 12.56 17.68 5.10
C SER A 118 11.91 16.81 6.19
N SER A 119 11.72 17.34 7.40
CA SER A 119 10.99 16.71 8.48
C SER A 119 9.47 16.77 8.34
N ILE A 120 8.94 17.62 7.45
CA ILE A 120 7.51 17.74 7.19
C ILE A 120 7.13 16.78 6.06
N SER A 121 6.44 15.69 6.37
CA SER A 121 6.05 14.66 5.40
C SER A 121 4.55 14.51 5.17
N ASN A 122 3.72 15.23 5.93
CA ASN A 122 2.27 15.11 5.89
C ASN A 122 1.72 15.42 4.50
N THR A 123 0.87 14.53 3.98
CA THR A 123 0.11 14.76 2.75
C THR A 123 -1.42 14.73 2.95
N LEU A 124 -1.89 14.48 4.18
CA LEU A 124 -3.30 14.38 4.52
C LEU A 124 -4.05 15.71 4.45
N ASP A 125 -3.34 16.83 4.65
CA ASP A 125 -3.90 18.18 4.71
C ASP A 125 -3.52 19.05 3.50
N LEU A 126 -2.92 18.49 2.44
CA LEU A 126 -2.44 19.25 1.26
C LEU A 126 -3.49 20.20 0.66
N ILE A 127 -4.76 19.77 0.64
CA ILE A 127 -5.87 20.58 0.12
C ILE A 127 -6.18 21.81 0.99
N ASP A 128 -5.86 21.77 2.28
CA ASP A 128 -6.11 22.86 3.21
C ASP A 128 -5.03 23.97 3.13
N HIS A 129 -3.89 23.70 2.49
CA HIS A 129 -2.85 24.70 2.27
C HIS A 129 -3.28 25.65 1.16
N ALA A 130 -3.64 26.88 1.49
CA ALA A 130 -4.14 27.86 0.52
C ALA A 130 -3.21 28.08 -0.69
N SER A 131 -1.88 27.92 -0.50
CA SER A 131 -0.88 28.04 -1.57
C SER A 131 -0.90 26.88 -2.57
N SER A 132 -1.50 25.74 -2.23
CA SER A 132 -1.55 24.58 -3.13
C SER A 132 -2.56 24.78 -4.27
N GLY A 133 -3.61 25.59 -4.05
CA GLY A 133 -4.67 25.83 -5.03
C GLY A 133 -5.25 24.53 -5.58
N LEU A 134 -5.38 23.52 -4.72
CA LEU A 134 -5.89 22.20 -5.07
C LEU A 134 -7.42 22.22 -5.14
N THR A 135 -7.94 21.57 -6.17
CA THR A 135 -9.37 21.37 -6.37
C THR A 135 -9.60 19.94 -6.84
N ASP A 136 -10.83 19.46 -6.67
CA ASP A 136 -11.27 18.17 -7.22
C ASP A 136 -11.43 18.27 -8.75
N GLU A 137 -11.25 17.14 -9.42
CA GLU A 137 -11.38 17.00 -10.88
C GLU A 137 -12.60 16.13 -11.22
N LEU A 138 -13.32 16.47 -12.28
CA LEU A 138 -14.42 15.66 -12.80
C LEU A 138 -13.87 14.63 -13.78
N VAL A 139 -14.10 13.35 -13.51
CA VAL A 139 -13.68 12.23 -14.36
C VAL A 139 -14.91 11.44 -14.84
N GLU A 140 -15.01 11.20 -16.14
CA GLU A 140 -16.03 10.32 -16.72
C GLU A 140 -15.67 8.85 -16.47
N LEU A 141 -16.63 8.08 -15.93
CA LEU A 141 -16.57 6.63 -15.80
C LEU A 141 -17.72 5.96 -16.57
N PRO A 142 -17.53 4.73 -17.06
CA PRO A 142 -18.63 3.88 -17.51
C PRO A 142 -19.67 3.69 -16.41
N ALA A 143 -20.94 3.67 -16.81
CA ALA A 143 -22.08 3.35 -15.97
C ALA A 143 -22.88 2.17 -16.55
N ALA A 144 -23.89 1.70 -15.82
CA ALA A 144 -24.74 0.60 -16.26
C ALA A 144 -25.41 0.91 -17.61
N ARG A 145 -25.67 -0.14 -18.40
CA ARG A 145 -26.34 -0.06 -19.72
C ARG A 145 -25.60 0.79 -20.77
N GLY A 146 -24.29 0.97 -20.62
CA GLY A 146 -23.46 1.72 -21.57
C GLY A 146 -23.57 3.23 -21.42
N GLU A 147 -24.24 3.70 -20.37
CA GLU A 147 -24.25 5.11 -19.99
C GLU A 147 -22.87 5.53 -19.45
N LYS A 148 -22.67 6.83 -19.30
CA LYS A 148 -21.51 7.39 -18.60
C LYS A 148 -21.98 8.15 -17.37
N THR A 149 -21.17 8.13 -16.33
CA THR A 149 -21.34 8.97 -15.15
C THR A 149 -20.10 9.83 -14.95
N THR A 150 -20.28 11.00 -14.34
CA THR A 150 -19.16 11.86 -13.96
C THR A 150 -18.98 11.76 -12.46
N VAL A 151 -17.75 11.52 -12.04
CA VAL A 151 -17.36 11.42 -10.64
C VAL A 151 -16.44 12.58 -10.31
N LEU A 152 -16.73 13.27 -9.20
CA LEU A 152 -15.83 14.26 -8.61
C LEU A 152 -14.76 13.51 -7.81
N THR A 153 -13.49 13.66 -8.19
CA THR A 153 -12.38 12.88 -7.63
C THR A 153 -11.14 13.73 -7.42
N VAL A 154 -10.09 13.14 -6.86
CA VAL A 154 -8.79 13.80 -6.67
C VAL A 154 -8.21 14.29 -8.00
N SER A 155 -7.64 15.50 -8.01
CA SER A 155 -6.97 16.01 -9.20
C SER A 155 -5.59 15.38 -9.39
N LYS A 156 -5.14 15.32 -10.64
CA LYS A 156 -3.75 14.95 -10.95
C LYS A 156 -2.74 15.89 -10.28
N LYS A 157 -3.11 17.17 -10.12
CA LYS A 157 -2.34 18.17 -9.39
C LYS A 157 -2.08 17.73 -7.95
N GLU A 158 -3.12 17.31 -7.22
CA GLU A 158 -2.95 16.83 -5.83
C GLU A 158 -2.06 15.59 -5.76
N ILE A 159 -2.23 14.63 -6.68
CA ILE A 159 -1.36 13.44 -6.75
C ILE A 159 0.11 13.84 -6.89
N VAL A 160 0.39 14.82 -7.76
CA VAL A 160 1.74 15.34 -7.96
C VAL A 160 2.25 16.10 -6.75
N TYR A 161 1.46 16.96 -6.09
CA TYR A 161 1.88 17.59 -4.84
C TYR A 161 2.21 16.56 -3.75
N ALA A 162 1.41 15.50 -3.62
CA ALA A 162 1.70 14.40 -2.70
C ALA A 162 2.97 13.64 -3.09
N MET A 163 3.26 13.50 -4.39
CA MET A 163 4.51 12.92 -4.90
C MET A 163 5.73 13.80 -4.65
N LEU A 164 5.57 15.12 -4.59
CA LEU A 164 6.64 16.10 -4.35
C LEU A 164 6.90 16.30 -2.85
N GLN A 165 5.98 15.93 -1.97
CA GLN A 165 6.14 16.06 -0.52
C GLN A 165 7.32 15.21 -0.01
N HIS A 166 8.04 15.73 0.98
CA HIS A 166 9.08 14.95 1.66
C HIS A 166 8.53 13.70 2.35
N GLY A 167 9.42 12.76 2.67
CA GLY A 167 9.09 11.55 3.45
C GLY A 167 9.06 10.27 2.62
N ARG A 168 9.01 10.36 1.29
CA ARG A 168 9.26 9.23 0.39
C ARG A 168 9.72 9.66 -0.99
N THR A 169 10.27 8.71 -1.74
CA THR A 169 10.75 8.89 -3.11
C THR A 169 9.82 8.17 -4.08
N THR A 170 9.41 8.84 -5.16
CA THR A 170 8.91 8.16 -6.36
C THR A 170 10.00 8.15 -7.40
N LEU A 171 10.62 6.98 -7.58
CA LEU A 171 11.82 6.80 -8.38
C LEU A 171 11.50 6.35 -9.81
N PHE A 172 12.05 7.07 -10.78
CA PHE A 172 11.96 6.82 -12.22
C PHE A 172 13.35 6.51 -12.78
N ILE A 173 13.55 5.27 -13.22
CA ILE A 173 14.87 4.77 -13.69
C ILE A 173 14.73 3.88 -14.92
N GLY A 174 15.83 3.73 -15.67
CA GLY A 174 15.86 2.90 -16.86
C GLY A 174 14.82 3.38 -17.88
N PRO A 175 13.95 2.51 -18.42
CA PRO A 175 12.88 2.92 -19.33
C PRO A 175 11.85 3.87 -18.71
N ALA A 176 11.75 3.93 -17.38
CA ALA A 176 10.90 4.90 -16.68
C ALA A 176 11.51 6.30 -16.59
N CYS A 177 12.73 6.51 -17.10
CA CYS A 177 13.27 7.84 -17.32
C CYS A 177 12.57 8.55 -18.50
N ASP A 178 11.28 8.76 -18.35
CA ASP A 178 10.38 9.31 -19.37
C ASP A 178 9.24 10.04 -18.65
N VAL A 179 8.90 11.24 -19.12
CA VAL A 179 7.74 11.99 -18.60
C VAL A 179 6.45 11.20 -18.76
N GLN A 180 6.34 10.33 -19.77
CA GLN A 180 5.16 9.52 -20.00
C GLN A 180 4.98 8.47 -18.91
N ALA A 181 6.06 7.94 -18.34
CA ALA A 181 5.99 7.07 -17.17
C ALA A 181 5.38 7.80 -15.96
N LEU A 182 5.77 9.06 -15.73
CA LEU A 182 5.19 9.91 -14.69
C LEU A 182 3.71 10.21 -14.96
N LYS A 183 3.36 10.58 -16.20
CA LYS A 183 1.97 10.83 -16.62
C LYS A 183 1.08 9.61 -16.41
N ASP A 184 1.56 8.45 -16.79
CA ASP A 184 0.82 7.19 -16.66
C ASP A 184 0.68 6.79 -15.20
N HIS A 185 1.71 6.96 -14.37
CA HIS A 185 1.63 6.67 -12.93
C HIS A 185 0.61 7.56 -12.21
N VAL A 186 0.62 8.87 -12.53
CA VAL A 186 -0.37 9.82 -12.02
C VAL A 186 -1.78 9.47 -12.52
N GLY A 187 -1.90 9.12 -13.80
CA GLY A 187 -3.18 8.75 -14.41
C GLY A 187 -3.79 7.46 -13.84
N VAL A 188 -2.98 6.42 -13.65
CA VAL A 188 -3.41 5.16 -12.99
C VAL A 188 -3.89 5.44 -11.58
N ARG A 189 -3.15 6.25 -10.80
CA ARG A 189 -3.54 6.63 -9.44
C ARG A 189 -4.87 7.36 -9.40
N GLN A 190 -5.08 8.35 -10.26
CA GLN A 190 -6.37 9.04 -10.35
C GLN A 190 -7.48 8.06 -10.74
N ASN A 191 -7.24 7.15 -11.69
CA ASN A 191 -8.26 6.21 -12.12
C ASN A 191 -8.64 5.20 -11.02
N ILE A 192 -7.68 4.73 -10.23
CA ILE A 192 -7.94 3.93 -9.02
C ILE A 192 -8.87 4.70 -8.08
N VAL A 193 -8.55 5.96 -7.78
CA VAL A 193 -9.35 6.78 -6.86
C VAL A 193 -10.75 7.04 -7.42
N ALA A 194 -10.87 7.39 -8.70
CA ALA A 194 -12.14 7.67 -9.37
C ALA A 194 -13.12 6.49 -9.26
N TRP A 195 -12.65 5.26 -9.50
CA TRP A 195 -13.46 4.04 -9.34
C TRP A 195 -13.82 3.71 -7.89
N THR A 196 -13.19 4.38 -6.93
CA THR A 196 -13.33 4.12 -5.49
C THR A 196 -14.23 5.13 -4.76
N GLU A 197 -14.49 6.31 -5.35
CA GLU A 197 -15.24 7.41 -4.70
C GLU A 197 -16.64 7.03 -4.21
N SER A 198 -17.31 6.09 -4.90
CA SER A 198 -18.71 5.77 -4.62
C SER A 198 -18.95 4.25 -4.63
N LEU A 199 -18.26 3.57 -3.73
CA LEU A 199 -18.47 2.15 -3.47
C LEU A 199 -19.57 1.92 -2.42
N ALA A 200 -20.34 0.85 -2.61
CA ALA A 200 -21.47 0.43 -1.80
C ALA A 200 -21.70 -1.10 -1.92
N TRP A 201 -20.62 -1.88 -1.93
CA TRP A 201 -20.72 -3.35 -1.90
C TRP A 201 -21.31 -3.83 -0.57
N LYS A 202 -21.83 -5.06 -0.55
CA LYS A 202 -22.37 -5.62 0.71
C LYS A 202 -21.27 -6.33 1.50
N TRP A 203 -21.17 -6.02 2.79
CA TRP A 203 -20.40 -6.87 3.71
C TRP A 203 -21.12 -8.21 3.93
N PRO A 204 -20.45 -9.37 3.82
CA PRO A 204 -21.09 -10.68 3.93
C PRO A 204 -21.56 -11.04 5.34
N ASN A 205 -21.24 -10.25 6.38
CA ASN A 205 -21.66 -10.47 7.78
C ASN A 205 -21.35 -11.89 8.30
N GLY A 206 -20.13 -12.39 8.04
CA GLY A 206 -19.70 -13.74 8.41
C GLY A 206 -20.22 -14.86 7.50
N GLY A 207 -21.08 -14.53 6.53
CA GLY A 207 -21.50 -15.44 5.46
C GLY A 207 -20.45 -15.60 4.36
N SER A 208 -20.78 -16.43 3.37
CA SER A 208 -19.94 -16.56 2.16
C SER A 208 -20.04 -15.31 1.28
N ALA A 209 -18.98 -15.04 0.52
CA ALA A 209 -19.00 -14.02 -0.52
C ALA A 209 -20.06 -14.37 -1.59
N ARG A 210 -20.71 -13.34 -2.13
CA ARG A 210 -21.70 -13.44 -3.20
C ARG A 210 -21.15 -12.74 -4.44
N TRP A 211 -21.29 -13.40 -5.57
CA TRP A 211 -20.77 -12.96 -6.86
C TRP A 211 -21.87 -13.08 -7.92
N ASN A 212 -21.86 -12.19 -8.92
CA ASN A 212 -22.74 -12.34 -10.08
C ASN A 212 -22.34 -13.59 -10.87
N LYS A 213 -23.20 -14.63 -10.84
CA LYS A 213 -22.93 -15.94 -11.46
C LYS A 213 -22.75 -15.89 -12.98
N LYS A 214 -23.20 -14.81 -13.62
CA LYS A 214 -22.96 -14.58 -15.06
C LYS A 214 -21.47 -14.44 -15.36
N TYR A 215 -20.73 -13.78 -14.48
CA TYR A 215 -19.32 -13.45 -14.68
C TYR A 215 -18.39 -14.25 -13.78
N TRP A 216 -18.86 -14.71 -12.62
CA TRP A 216 -18.01 -15.24 -11.56
C TRP A 216 -18.51 -16.57 -11.00
N LYS A 217 -17.58 -17.48 -10.78
CA LYS A 217 -17.74 -18.71 -10.00
C LYS A 217 -16.85 -18.61 -8.77
N GLN A 218 -17.44 -18.23 -7.63
CA GLN A 218 -16.77 -18.20 -6.32
C GLN A 218 -15.51 -17.30 -6.27
N GLY A 219 -15.52 -16.17 -6.99
CA GLY A 219 -14.39 -15.24 -7.05
C GLY A 219 -13.45 -15.45 -8.24
N THR A 220 -13.65 -16.52 -9.01
CA THR A 220 -12.94 -16.78 -10.27
C THR A 220 -13.84 -16.44 -11.47
N PRO A 221 -13.40 -15.69 -12.49
CA PRO A 221 -14.19 -15.45 -13.69
C PRO A 221 -14.58 -16.76 -14.39
N VAL A 222 -15.82 -16.85 -14.86
CA VAL A 222 -16.24 -17.98 -15.70
C VAL A 222 -15.59 -17.91 -17.08
N LYS A 223 -15.44 -19.05 -17.76
CA LYS A 223 -14.96 -19.07 -19.15
C LYS A 223 -15.96 -18.36 -20.06
N GLY A 224 -15.50 -17.47 -20.93
CA GLY A 224 -16.35 -16.77 -21.90
C GLY A 224 -16.18 -15.24 -21.86
N PRO A 225 -16.60 -14.56 -20.78
CA PRO A 225 -16.39 -13.11 -20.65
C PRO A 225 -14.90 -12.78 -20.58
N PHE A 226 -14.53 -11.63 -21.13
CA PHE A 226 -13.19 -11.10 -20.93
C PHE A 226 -13.01 -10.66 -19.47
N LEU A 227 -11.80 -10.79 -18.91
CA LEU A 227 -11.53 -10.45 -17.51
C LEU A 227 -11.98 -9.03 -17.17
N HIS A 228 -11.69 -8.06 -18.04
CA HIS A 228 -12.11 -6.67 -17.83
C HIS A 228 -13.63 -6.50 -17.76
N GLU A 229 -14.42 -7.29 -18.50
CA GLU A 229 -15.89 -7.23 -18.41
C GLU A 229 -16.39 -7.76 -17.07
N ALA A 230 -15.81 -8.88 -16.61
CA ALA A 230 -16.15 -9.47 -15.32
C ALA A 230 -15.81 -8.53 -14.15
N VAL A 231 -14.63 -7.89 -14.18
CA VAL A 231 -14.22 -6.91 -13.17
C VAL A 231 -15.10 -5.66 -13.24
N ASN A 232 -15.36 -5.11 -14.43
CA ASN A 232 -16.19 -3.93 -14.60
C ASN A 232 -17.62 -4.16 -14.06
N ASP A 233 -18.19 -5.36 -14.26
CA ASP A 233 -19.51 -5.71 -13.72
C ASP A 233 -19.59 -5.56 -12.19
N VAL A 234 -18.48 -5.77 -11.47
CA VAL A 234 -18.42 -5.60 -10.01
C VAL A 234 -18.70 -4.16 -9.58
N PHE A 235 -18.29 -3.18 -10.38
CA PHE A 235 -18.48 -1.75 -10.11
C PHE A 235 -19.82 -1.24 -10.64
N LEU A 236 -20.30 -1.81 -11.75
CA LEU A 236 -21.56 -1.40 -12.37
C LEU A 236 -22.80 -1.99 -11.70
N ASN A 237 -22.68 -3.16 -11.06
CA ASN A 237 -23.78 -3.89 -10.44
C ASN A 237 -23.47 -4.24 -8.97
N GLN A 238 -22.97 -3.26 -8.21
CA GLN A 238 -22.41 -3.44 -6.86
C GLN A 238 -23.34 -4.22 -5.90
N GLU A 239 -24.65 -4.05 -6.03
CA GLU A 239 -25.66 -4.72 -5.21
C GLU A 239 -25.74 -6.24 -5.42
N GLN A 240 -25.18 -6.75 -6.52
CA GLN A 240 -25.06 -8.18 -6.82
C GLN A 240 -23.89 -8.84 -6.10
N TYR A 241 -23.00 -8.03 -5.51
CA TYR A 241 -21.79 -8.50 -4.88
C TYR A 241 -21.86 -8.38 -3.35
N ALA A 242 -21.26 -9.34 -2.67
CA ALA A 242 -20.96 -9.26 -1.25
C ALA A 242 -19.59 -9.86 -0.99
N MET A 243 -18.66 -9.11 -0.40
CA MET A 243 -17.28 -9.55 -0.26
C MET A 243 -16.57 -8.89 0.92
N GLY A 244 -15.47 -9.50 1.38
CA GLY A 244 -14.61 -8.92 2.40
C GLY A 244 -13.67 -7.84 1.84
N CYS A 245 -13.06 -7.07 2.74
CA CYS A 245 -12.24 -5.90 2.35
C CYS A 245 -11.00 -6.31 1.56
N PHE A 246 -10.49 -7.52 1.79
CA PHE A 246 -9.37 -8.11 1.05
C PHE A 246 -9.70 -8.37 -0.43
N ALA A 247 -10.90 -8.86 -0.76
CA ALA A 247 -11.30 -9.02 -2.16
C ALA A 247 -11.63 -7.65 -2.80
N ALA A 248 -12.31 -6.78 -2.03
CA ALA A 248 -12.72 -5.45 -2.47
C ALA A 248 -11.54 -4.58 -2.91
N ILE A 249 -10.48 -4.49 -2.10
CA ILE A 249 -9.30 -3.69 -2.41
C ILE A 249 -8.57 -4.19 -3.67
N LYS A 250 -8.50 -5.51 -3.87
CA LYS A 250 -7.88 -6.10 -5.06
C LYS A 250 -8.65 -5.76 -6.32
N LEU A 251 -9.98 -5.85 -6.26
CA LEU A 251 -10.85 -5.45 -7.37
C LEU A 251 -10.69 -3.97 -7.72
N VAL A 252 -10.56 -3.10 -6.72
CA VAL A 252 -10.25 -1.67 -6.92
C VAL A 252 -8.92 -1.49 -7.66
N MET A 253 -7.86 -2.15 -7.20
CA MET A 253 -6.54 -2.06 -7.83
C MET A 253 -6.56 -2.58 -9.26
N ILE A 254 -7.20 -3.73 -9.48
CA ILE A 254 -7.36 -4.34 -10.82
C ILE A 254 -8.14 -3.39 -11.74
N GLN A 255 -9.31 -2.92 -11.32
CA GLN A 255 -10.17 -2.07 -12.14
C GLN A 255 -9.47 -0.76 -12.48
N GLY A 256 -8.92 -0.05 -11.48
CA GLY A 256 -8.26 1.23 -11.71
C GLY A 256 -7.10 1.13 -12.69
N ILE A 257 -6.27 0.07 -12.56
CA ILE A 257 -5.12 -0.16 -13.46
C ILE A 257 -5.59 -0.61 -14.85
N LEU A 258 -6.45 -1.64 -14.92
CA LEU A 258 -6.85 -2.23 -16.19
C LEU A 258 -7.70 -1.27 -17.03
N ASP A 259 -8.67 -0.58 -16.42
CA ASP A 259 -9.50 0.41 -17.10
C ASP A 259 -8.67 1.61 -17.58
N TYR A 260 -7.64 2.04 -16.84
CA TYR A 260 -6.77 3.12 -17.29
C TYR A 260 -6.11 2.78 -18.63
N TYR A 261 -5.43 1.63 -18.71
CA TYR A 261 -4.74 1.24 -19.95
C TYR A 261 -5.71 0.91 -21.08
N ARG A 262 -6.91 0.39 -20.79
CA ARG A 262 -7.90 0.07 -21.82
C ARG A 262 -8.65 1.28 -22.37
N ARG A 263 -9.18 2.13 -21.48
CA ARG A 263 -10.14 3.19 -21.85
C ARG A 263 -9.48 4.56 -21.92
N ILE A 264 -8.63 4.89 -20.95
CA ILE A 264 -8.02 6.22 -20.83
C ILE A 264 -6.81 6.33 -21.77
N LYS A 265 -5.78 5.49 -21.56
CA LYS A 265 -4.56 5.48 -22.39
C LYS A 265 -4.80 4.82 -23.75
N LYS A 266 -5.73 3.86 -23.83
CA LYS A 266 -6.02 3.05 -25.04
C LYS A 266 -4.78 2.34 -25.58
N ASP A 267 -4.07 1.68 -24.67
CA ASP A 267 -2.85 0.92 -24.94
C ASP A 267 -3.17 -0.59 -24.93
N PRO A 268 -3.42 -1.20 -26.10
CA PRO A 268 -3.80 -2.61 -26.19
C PRO A 268 -2.66 -3.56 -25.78
N VAL A 269 -1.41 -3.15 -25.95
CA VAL A 269 -0.24 -3.97 -25.60
C VAL A 269 -0.14 -4.08 -24.08
N THR A 270 -0.15 -2.94 -23.40
CA THR A 270 -0.04 -2.91 -21.93
C THR A 270 -1.28 -3.50 -21.25
N SER A 271 -2.48 -3.24 -21.76
CA SER A 271 -3.70 -3.85 -21.21
C SER A 271 -3.72 -5.38 -21.37
N THR A 272 -3.26 -5.92 -22.51
CA THR A 272 -3.12 -7.37 -22.71
C THR A 272 -2.09 -7.98 -21.75
N LEU A 273 -0.96 -7.30 -21.54
CA LEU A 273 0.05 -7.70 -20.56
C LEU A 273 -0.54 -7.77 -19.14
N ILE A 274 -1.31 -6.75 -18.74
CA ILE A 274 -1.96 -6.72 -17.42
C ILE A 274 -2.96 -7.88 -17.28
N GLU A 275 -3.81 -8.13 -18.27
CA GLU A 275 -4.75 -9.25 -18.23
C GLU A 275 -4.02 -10.60 -18.15
N ALA A 276 -2.94 -10.79 -18.91
CA ALA A 276 -2.14 -12.01 -18.87
C ALA A 276 -1.52 -12.24 -17.47
N ARG A 277 -0.99 -11.20 -16.84
CA ARG A 277 -0.44 -11.27 -15.47
C ARG A 277 -1.51 -11.62 -14.45
N LEU A 278 -2.70 -11.03 -14.57
CA LEU A 278 -3.81 -11.34 -13.67
C LEU A 278 -4.19 -12.82 -13.74
N LEU A 279 -4.29 -13.36 -14.95
CA LEU A 279 -4.66 -14.75 -15.20
C LEU A 279 -3.54 -15.76 -14.89
N GLN A 280 -2.31 -15.31 -14.60
CA GLN A 280 -1.22 -16.18 -14.16
C GLN A 280 -1.61 -16.93 -12.88
N GLY A 281 -1.46 -18.25 -12.88
CA GLY A 281 -1.89 -19.11 -11.76
C GLY A 281 -3.40 -19.42 -11.71
N GLY A 282 -4.19 -18.92 -12.67
CA GLY A 282 -5.61 -19.26 -12.82
C GLY A 282 -6.58 -18.46 -11.95
N GLU A 283 -6.10 -17.75 -10.93
CA GLU A 283 -6.92 -16.95 -10.01
C GLU A 283 -6.55 -15.45 -10.11
N PRO A 284 -7.43 -14.60 -10.68
CA PRO A 284 -7.11 -13.19 -10.94
C PRO A 284 -7.14 -12.29 -9.72
N LEU A 285 -7.67 -12.74 -8.59
CA LEU A 285 -7.61 -12.01 -7.32
C LEU A 285 -6.44 -12.46 -6.44
N ASP A 286 -5.72 -13.50 -6.83
CA ASP A 286 -4.55 -13.95 -6.07
C ASP A 286 -3.35 -13.08 -6.41
N ASP A 287 -2.55 -12.78 -5.38
CA ASP A 287 -1.20 -12.22 -5.52
C ASP A 287 -1.12 -10.87 -6.24
N ILE A 288 -2.18 -10.04 -6.17
CA ILE A 288 -2.17 -8.67 -6.73
C ILE A 288 -1.05 -7.83 -6.11
N GLU A 289 -0.95 -7.93 -4.79
CA GLU A 289 0.08 -7.40 -3.92
C GLU A 289 1.21 -8.42 -3.65
N PRO A 290 2.43 -7.95 -3.36
CA PRO A 290 3.52 -8.81 -2.91
C PRO A 290 3.22 -9.44 -1.55
N GLY A 291 3.65 -10.68 -1.33
CA GLY A 291 3.33 -11.43 -0.10
C GLY A 291 3.93 -10.83 1.18
N VAL A 292 4.99 -10.03 1.06
CA VAL A 292 5.55 -9.24 2.17
C VAL A 292 4.55 -8.26 2.80
N MET A 293 3.49 -7.88 2.09
CA MET A 293 2.40 -7.05 2.64
C MET A 293 1.73 -7.71 3.85
N TRP A 294 1.77 -9.04 3.91
CA TRP A 294 1.17 -9.88 4.95
C TRP A 294 2.19 -10.42 5.95
N ASN A 295 3.36 -9.79 6.06
CA ASN A 295 4.44 -10.27 6.92
C ASN A 295 4.07 -10.31 8.42
N PHE A 296 3.08 -9.54 8.85
CA PHE A 296 2.58 -9.56 10.23
C PHE A 296 1.80 -10.84 10.58
N GLU A 297 1.46 -11.68 9.60
CA GLU A 297 0.76 -12.95 9.84
C GLU A 297 1.69 -13.99 10.48
N VAL A 298 1.16 -14.73 11.45
CA VAL A 298 1.92 -15.72 12.25
C VAL A 298 2.56 -16.82 11.39
N ASN A 299 1.93 -17.15 10.27
CA ASN A 299 2.35 -18.17 9.31
C ASN A 299 3.11 -17.61 8.09
N SER A 300 3.53 -16.34 8.12
CA SER A 300 4.37 -15.74 7.08
C SER A 300 5.67 -16.53 6.89
N THR A 301 5.83 -17.14 5.72
CA THR A 301 7.04 -17.90 5.36
C THR A 301 8.04 -17.03 4.58
N PRO A 302 9.35 -17.33 4.60
CA PRO A 302 10.32 -16.64 3.74
C PRO A 302 9.93 -16.64 2.26
N GLN A 303 9.36 -17.75 1.78
CA GLN A 303 8.90 -17.91 0.40
C GLN A 303 7.72 -16.99 0.10
N GLU A 304 6.73 -16.92 1.00
CA GLU A 304 5.59 -16.02 0.85
C GLU A 304 6.02 -14.55 0.87
N ARG A 305 6.97 -14.19 1.75
CA ARG A 305 7.52 -12.83 1.79
C ARG A 305 8.26 -12.44 0.51
N ALA A 306 8.92 -13.39 -0.14
CA ALA A 306 9.63 -13.16 -1.38
C ALA A 306 8.71 -13.13 -2.61
N ARG A 307 7.44 -13.55 -2.49
CA ARG A 307 6.50 -13.61 -3.60
C ARG A 307 6.19 -12.19 -4.11
N PRO A 308 6.43 -11.90 -5.40
CA PRO A 308 6.11 -10.61 -5.98
C PRO A 308 4.60 -10.43 -6.14
N GLY A 309 4.18 -9.18 -6.32
CA GLY A 309 2.82 -8.85 -6.71
C GLY A 309 2.66 -8.93 -8.23
N LYS A 310 1.45 -9.23 -8.69
CA LYS A 310 1.07 -9.20 -10.11
C LYS A 310 0.97 -7.77 -10.60
N LEU A 311 0.37 -6.87 -9.81
CA LEU A 311 0.12 -5.48 -10.21
C LEU A 311 0.83 -4.43 -9.36
N LEU A 312 1.17 -4.78 -8.13
CA LEU A 312 1.69 -3.83 -7.15
C LEU A 312 3.09 -4.17 -6.69
N GLY A 313 3.88 -3.13 -6.41
CA GLY A 313 5.08 -3.19 -5.58
C GLY A 313 4.80 -2.69 -4.17
N ILE A 314 5.84 -2.69 -3.31
CA ILE A 314 5.79 -2.11 -1.97
C ILE A 314 6.74 -0.92 -1.87
N GLN A 315 6.22 0.19 -1.36
CA GLN A 315 7.02 1.26 -0.79
C GLN A 315 7.13 1.05 0.72
N TYR A 316 8.35 1.00 1.26
CA TYR A 316 8.64 0.81 2.69
C TYR A 316 8.99 2.12 3.39
N GLY A 317 8.94 2.10 4.73
CA GLY A 317 9.42 3.18 5.59
C GLY A 317 8.64 4.49 5.39
N VAL A 318 7.39 4.41 4.93
CA VAL A 318 6.56 5.56 4.63
C VAL A 318 6.04 6.15 5.93
N PRO A 319 6.24 7.46 6.18
CA PRO A 319 5.67 8.13 7.34
C PRO A 319 4.16 7.92 7.45
N ALA A 320 3.66 7.92 8.69
CA ALA A 320 2.27 7.65 9.02
C ALA A 320 1.28 8.61 8.32
N ASP A 321 1.68 9.86 8.13
CA ASP A 321 0.89 10.93 7.53
C ASP A 321 1.21 11.14 6.04
N ASN A 322 2.06 10.30 5.44
CA ASN A 322 2.45 10.41 4.04
C ASN A 322 1.75 9.34 3.19
N PHE A 323 0.83 9.80 2.35
CA PHE A 323 0.06 9.02 1.39
C PHE A 323 0.00 9.75 0.03
N ILE A 324 0.09 9.00 -1.06
CA ILE A 324 -0.26 9.50 -2.39
C ILE A 324 -1.60 8.87 -2.78
N PRO A 325 -2.55 9.63 -3.34
CA PRO A 325 -3.83 9.06 -3.77
C PRO A 325 -3.62 7.81 -4.65
N GLY A 326 -4.46 6.79 -4.42
CA GLY A 326 -4.32 5.46 -5.02
C GLY A 326 -3.40 4.49 -4.27
N ASP A 327 -2.74 4.91 -3.19
CA ASP A 327 -2.00 3.98 -2.32
C ASP A 327 -2.94 2.95 -1.66
N TRP A 328 -2.51 1.69 -1.60
CA TRP A 328 -3.07 0.70 -0.69
C TRP A 328 -2.35 0.76 0.66
N ALA A 329 -3.06 1.18 1.71
CA ALA A 329 -2.62 1.14 3.09
C ALA A 329 -3.34 0.05 3.91
N TYR A 330 -2.70 -0.39 5.00
CA TYR A 330 -3.28 -1.36 5.93
C TYR A 330 -3.18 -0.86 7.38
N PHE A 331 -4.31 -0.91 8.08
CA PHE A 331 -4.42 -0.59 9.49
C PHE A 331 -4.64 -1.90 10.27
N LEU A 332 -3.58 -2.40 10.90
CA LEU A 332 -3.57 -3.68 11.61
C LEU A 332 -4.33 -3.60 12.93
N ASN A 333 -5.21 -4.55 13.19
CA ASN A 333 -5.78 -4.67 14.52
C ASN A 333 -4.78 -5.34 15.48
N THR A 334 -4.25 -4.56 16.42
CA THR A 334 -3.29 -5.05 17.43
C THR A 334 -3.95 -5.49 18.75
N ASP A 335 -5.28 -5.50 18.82
CA ASP A 335 -6.00 -5.94 20.02
C ASP A 335 -5.96 -7.47 20.16
N PRO A 336 -5.37 -8.03 21.25
CA PRO A 336 -5.14 -9.47 21.39
C PRO A 336 -6.43 -10.31 21.50
N VAL A 337 -7.58 -9.68 21.75
CA VAL A 337 -8.87 -10.38 21.87
C VAL A 337 -9.60 -10.46 20.53
N THR A 338 -9.36 -9.51 19.63
CA THR A 338 -10.12 -9.37 18.38
C THR A 338 -9.31 -9.57 17.12
N TYR A 339 -7.98 -9.45 17.15
CA TYR A 339 -7.15 -9.56 15.94
C TYR A 339 -7.30 -10.88 15.17
N GLY A 340 -7.53 -12.00 15.87
CA GLY A 340 -7.71 -13.32 15.26
C GLY A 340 -9.14 -13.62 14.81
N LYS A 341 -10.08 -12.67 14.95
CA LYS A 341 -11.47 -12.87 14.52
C LYS A 341 -11.60 -12.51 13.05
N ILE A 342 -12.29 -13.39 12.31
CA ILE A 342 -12.53 -13.19 10.88
C ILE A 342 -13.26 -11.86 10.65
N GLY A 343 -12.67 -10.99 9.84
CA GLY A 343 -13.18 -9.65 9.53
C GLY A 343 -12.73 -8.55 10.51
N TYR A 344 -11.85 -8.86 11.45
CA TYR A 344 -11.29 -7.93 12.44
C TYR A 344 -9.76 -7.93 12.45
N GLU A 345 -9.11 -8.56 11.48
CA GLU A 345 -7.66 -8.67 11.39
C GLU A 345 -7.00 -7.31 11.14
N GLY A 346 -7.69 -6.45 10.39
CA GLY A 346 -7.27 -5.10 10.05
C GLY A 346 -8.14 -4.51 8.95
N SER A 347 -7.89 -3.25 8.62
CA SER A 347 -8.64 -2.51 7.61
C SER A 347 -7.74 -2.23 6.41
N ASN A 348 -8.13 -2.79 5.26
CA ASN A 348 -7.59 -2.40 3.96
C ASN A 348 -8.16 -1.04 3.59
N ALA A 349 -7.32 -0.15 3.04
CA ALA A 349 -7.77 1.18 2.63
C ALA A 349 -7.03 1.68 1.39
N VAL A 350 -7.77 2.32 0.49
CA VAL A 350 -7.25 3.19 -0.56
C VAL A 350 -7.25 4.62 -0.05
N TYR A 351 -6.13 5.31 -0.17
CA TYR A 351 -6.12 6.75 0.05
C TYR A 351 -6.72 7.48 -1.16
N LEU A 352 -7.74 8.32 -0.92
CA LEU A 352 -8.51 9.02 -1.96
C LEU A 352 -8.02 10.45 -2.21
N GLY A 353 -6.94 10.88 -1.55
CA GLY A 353 -6.63 12.31 -1.42
C GLY A 353 -7.51 13.01 -0.40
N ARG A 354 -7.32 14.31 -0.20
CA ARG A 354 -8.17 15.19 0.61
C ARG A 354 -8.32 14.73 2.06
N GLY A 355 -7.31 14.01 2.58
CA GLY A 355 -7.34 13.42 3.91
C GLY A 355 -8.33 12.25 4.07
N LYS A 356 -8.83 11.68 2.96
CA LYS A 356 -9.87 10.66 2.92
C LYS A 356 -9.34 9.28 2.54
N PHE A 357 -9.92 8.27 3.15
CA PHE A 357 -9.77 6.86 2.84
C PHE A 357 -11.11 6.28 2.44
N ASN A 358 -11.09 5.29 1.56
CA ASN A 358 -12.32 4.73 1.05
C ASN A 358 -13.17 4.02 2.12
N ASP A 359 -14.45 3.94 1.82
CA ASP A 359 -15.41 3.05 2.44
C ASP A 359 -16.01 2.13 1.38
N PHE A 360 -15.64 0.85 1.42
CA PHE A 360 -16.11 -0.15 0.46
C PHE A 360 -17.62 -0.43 0.54
N TYR A 361 -18.24 -0.16 1.70
CA TYR A 361 -19.58 -0.63 2.03
C TYR A 361 -20.58 0.51 2.23
N ASN A 362 -20.11 1.76 2.16
CA ASN A 362 -20.90 2.96 2.44
C ASN A 362 -21.56 2.96 3.83
N ASP A 363 -20.84 2.47 4.83
CA ASP A 363 -21.23 2.56 6.24
C ASP A 363 -20.96 3.97 6.84
N HIS A 364 -20.20 4.80 6.13
CA HIS A 364 -19.76 6.15 6.54
C HIS A 364 -19.71 7.14 5.36
N HIS A 365 -20.78 7.26 4.58
CA HIS A 365 -20.89 8.26 3.51
C HIS A 365 -19.71 8.22 2.50
N HIS A 366 -19.36 7.00 2.07
CA HIS A 366 -18.30 6.67 1.10
C HIS A 366 -16.85 6.95 1.50
N TYR A 367 -16.56 7.59 2.63
CA TYR A 367 -15.18 7.80 3.07
C TYR A 367 -15.01 7.91 4.58
N TYR A 368 -13.77 7.73 5.02
CA TYR A 368 -13.31 8.00 6.37
C TYR A 368 -12.11 8.95 6.32
N THR A 369 -12.03 9.89 7.25
CA THR A 369 -10.78 10.61 7.50
C THR A 369 -9.74 9.67 8.11
N TYR A 370 -8.46 10.08 8.09
CA TYR A 370 -7.38 9.32 8.72
C TYR A 370 -7.66 8.98 10.20
N LYS A 371 -8.10 9.96 11.00
CA LYS A 371 -8.46 9.75 12.40
C LYS A 371 -9.66 8.80 12.53
N GLU A 372 -10.64 8.88 11.65
CA GLU A 372 -11.78 7.95 11.68
C GLU A 372 -11.39 6.52 11.33
N LYS A 373 -10.42 6.29 10.44
CA LYS A 373 -9.85 4.95 10.18
C LYS A 373 -9.11 4.40 11.39
N LEU A 374 -8.26 5.21 12.03
CA LEU A 374 -7.59 4.80 13.27
C LEU A 374 -8.60 4.44 14.36
N ASN A 375 -9.63 5.28 14.51
CA ASN A 375 -10.68 5.06 15.47
C ASN A 375 -11.53 3.81 15.12
N GLU A 376 -11.87 3.60 13.85
CA GLU A 376 -12.64 2.43 13.38
C GLU A 376 -11.98 1.13 13.84
N VAL A 377 -10.70 0.91 13.49
CA VAL A 377 -9.96 -0.29 13.87
C VAL A 377 -9.81 -0.39 15.38
N TYR A 378 -9.53 0.73 16.06
CA TYR A 378 -9.43 0.73 17.52
C TYR A 378 -10.71 0.27 18.21
N GLN A 379 -11.89 0.71 17.74
CA GLN A 379 -13.17 0.40 18.39
C GLN A 379 -13.60 -1.06 18.28
N TRP A 380 -12.93 -1.87 17.47
CA TRP A 380 -13.22 -3.31 17.36
C TRP A 380 -13.06 -4.04 18.69
N ARG A 381 -12.11 -3.61 19.54
CA ARG A 381 -11.98 -4.09 20.94
C ARG A 381 -13.22 -3.84 21.79
N ASN A 382 -14.00 -2.81 21.44
CA ASN A 382 -15.25 -2.43 22.10
C ASN A 382 -16.48 -3.04 21.40
N LYS A 383 -16.30 -3.99 20.48
CA LYS A 383 -17.37 -4.65 19.71
C LYS A 383 -18.21 -3.63 18.90
N VAL A 384 -17.55 -2.61 18.34
CA VAL A 384 -18.14 -1.67 17.39
C VAL A 384 -17.74 -2.12 15.99
N PHE A 385 -18.63 -2.77 15.25
CA PHE A 385 -18.36 -3.11 13.85
C PHE A 385 -18.98 -2.08 12.91
N SER A 386 -20.20 -1.64 13.21
CA SER A 386 -20.85 -0.55 12.49
C SER A 386 -21.00 0.63 13.42
N ARG A 387 -20.42 1.78 13.06
CA ARG A 387 -20.54 3.01 13.84
C ARG A 387 -21.99 3.41 14.07
N ARG A 388 -22.87 3.16 13.09
CA ARG A 388 -24.30 3.44 13.20
C ARG A 388 -25.01 2.47 14.16
N ARG A 389 -24.76 1.17 14.05
CA ARG A 389 -25.46 0.16 14.88
C ARG A 389 -24.91 0.06 16.30
N ASP A 390 -23.62 0.28 16.48
CA ASP A 390 -22.89 0.04 17.73
C ASP A 390 -22.47 1.36 18.41
N VAL A 391 -23.09 2.50 18.07
CA VAL A 391 -22.72 3.85 18.55
C VAL A 391 -22.60 3.92 20.09
N ALA A 392 -23.49 3.23 20.82
CA ALA A 392 -23.50 3.21 22.28
C ALA A 392 -22.27 2.53 22.92
N ARG A 393 -21.47 1.79 22.13
CA ARG A 393 -20.26 1.10 22.59
C ARG A 393 -18.97 1.87 22.26
N VAL A 394 -19.08 2.96 21.50
CA VAL A 394 -17.93 3.76 21.07
C VAL A 394 -17.30 4.41 22.30
N LYS A 395 -15.97 4.27 22.41
CA LYS A 395 -15.18 4.97 23.43
C LYS A 395 -14.41 6.13 22.79
N PRO A 396 -14.48 7.36 23.32
CA PRO A 396 -13.74 8.48 22.75
C PRO A 396 -12.23 8.23 22.83
N LEU A 397 -11.49 8.76 21.85
CA LEU A 397 -10.03 8.75 21.82
C LEU A 397 -9.49 10.15 22.09
N SER A 398 -8.42 10.24 22.86
CA SER A 398 -7.67 11.48 23.08
C SER A 398 -6.75 11.81 21.90
N ALA A 399 -6.18 13.02 21.87
CA ALA A 399 -5.14 13.37 20.88
C ALA A 399 -3.90 12.45 21.00
N ALA A 400 -3.50 12.12 22.24
CA ALA A 400 -2.39 11.20 22.50
C ALA A 400 -2.69 9.77 22.00
N ASP A 401 -3.95 9.33 22.05
CA ASP A 401 -4.33 8.05 21.45
C ASP A 401 -4.16 8.05 19.94
N PHE A 402 -4.56 9.14 19.25
CA PHE A 402 -4.36 9.24 17.81
C PHE A 402 -2.88 9.26 17.42
N GLU A 403 -2.05 9.97 18.19
CA GLU A 403 -0.59 9.96 17.97
C GLU A 403 -0.02 8.56 18.15
N ARG A 404 -0.41 7.84 19.21
CA ARG A 404 0.02 6.47 19.46
C ARG A 404 -0.44 5.52 18.35
N LEU A 405 -1.72 5.58 17.96
CA LEU A 405 -2.30 4.70 16.94
C LEU A 405 -1.70 4.92 15.55
N SER A 406 -1.22 6.13 15.26
CA SER A 406 -0.52 6.45 14.01
C SER A 406 0.87 5.79 13.89
N LYS A 407 1.43 5.28 14.99
CA LYS A 407 2.73 4.60 14.96
C LYS A 407 2.60 3.22 14.32
N THR A 408 3.74 2.62 13.98
CA THR A 408 3.77 1.23 13.52
C THR A 408 3.38 0.26 14.64
N PRO A 409 2.93 -0.97 14.33
CA PRO A 409 2.60 -1.96 15.34
C PRO A 409 3.74 -2.22 16.34
N GLU A 410 4.99 -2.24 15.87
CA GLU A 410 6.19 -2.44 16.70
C GLU A 410 6.40 -1.28 17.70
N ARG A 411 5.81 -0.12 17.40
CA ARG A 411 5.83 1.09 18.24
C ARG A 411 4.50 1.32 18.97
N GLY A 412 3.65 0.28 19.07
CA GLY A 412 2.39 0.29 19.82
C GLY A 412 1.21 0.98 19.11
N GLY A 413 1.34 1.26 17.82
CA GLY A 413 0.27 1.76 16.98
C GLY A 413 -0.39 0.66 16.14
N ILE A 414 -1.01 1.05 15.02
CA ILE A 414 -1.77 0.15 14.14
C ILE A 414 -1.49 0.36 12.66
N GLN A 415 -0.81 1.43 12.27
CA GLN A 415 -0.58 1.72 10.86
C GLN A 415 0.72 1.10 10.37
N LEU A 416 0.67 0.25 9.33
CA LEU A 416 1.89 -0.23 8.71
C LEU A 416 2.62 0.92 7.99
N ASP A 417 3.95 0.89 7.98
CA ASP A 417 4.80 1.84 7.24
C ASP A 417 5.05 1.44 5.78
N LEU A 418 4.32 0.43 5.30
CA LEU A 418 4.32 0.00 3.91
C LEU A 418 3.11 0.54 3.14
N ARG A 419 3.27 0.74 1.82
CA ARG A 419 2.19 1.07 0.89
C ARG A 419 2.27 0.16 -0.33
N GLY A 420 1.14 -0.43 -0.71
CA GLY A 420 0.99 -1.06 -2.03
C GLY A 420 0.89 0.03 -3.09
N ILE A 421 1.76 -0.01 -4.09
CA ILE A 421 1.83 0.98 -5.17
C ILE A 421 1.73 0.30 -6.54
N PRO A 422 1.02 0.87 -7.53
CA PRO A 422 1.00 0.34 -8.88
C PRO A 422 2.39 0.29 -9.50
N PHE A 423 2.67 -0.76 -10.27
CA PHE A 423 3.85 -0.76 -11.14
C PHE A 423 3.72 0.27 -12.27
N MET A 424 4.85 0.74 -12.77
CA MET A 424 4.95 1.55 -13.98
C MET A 424 4.93 0.64 -15.22
N PHE A 425 3.77 0.10 -15.56
CA PHE A 425 3.63 -0.84 -16.68
C PHE A 425 4.15 -0.24 -18.00
N GLY A 426 4.96 -1.01 -18.71
CA GLY A 426 5.63 -0.55 -19.93
C GLY A 426 6.96 0.17 -19.70
N TYR A 427 7.29 0.53 -18.46
CA TYR A 427 8.48 1.33 -18.14
C TYR A 427 9.44 0.67 -17.14
N GLN A 428 9.06 -0.48 -16.58
CA GLN A 428 9.93 -1.25 -15.68
C GLN A 428 9.89 -2.74 -16.02
N ASN A 429 10.94 -3.44 -15.65
CA ASN A 429 10.92 -4.90 -15.61
C ASN A 429 9.94 -5.34 -14.52
N LEU A 430 8.90 -6.07 -14.93
CA LEU A 430 7.93 -6.63 -14.02
C LEU A 430 8.45 -7.96 -13.49
N PRO A 431 8.26 -8.25 -12.19
CA PRO A 431 8.63 -9.55 -11.64
C PRO A 431 7.81 -10.66 -12.29
N GLN A 432 8.45 -11.80 -12.56
CA GLN A 432 7.81 -12.98 -13.16
C GLN A 432 6.96 -13.77 -12.17
#